data_AF-A0A7K3LS45-F1
#
_entry.id   AF-A0A7K3LS45-F1
#
_cell.length_a   1.000
_cell.length_b   1.000
_cell.length_c   1.000
_cell.angle_alpha   90.00
_cell.angle_beta   90.00
_cell.angle_gamma   90.00
#
_symmetry.space_group_name_H-M   'P 1'
#
loop_
_entity.id
_entity.type
_entity.pdbx_description
1 polymer ?
#
loop_
_entity_poly.entity_id
_entity_poly.type
_entity_poly.pdbx_seq_one_letter_code
_entity_poly.pdbx_strand_id
1 'polypeptide(L)'
;MAQDWLSVTVELLGGPREDVWPRPARVLAVSPSHTFAELATAISVGFGRWSTPQPGGFTLPDGRTQDVDDSAVAELLSRGAVFRFVDSAGGWTHACTIADLPIDPRDVLGGEPDTPTPYQGWGTIPDPFGRRWLDYEETIEMPPRPAGTHPMFSPDWPAVDTSDPVDHREVRGAVYMKDIDRFLAAVLGRDVTPALQHVGSGVVLALRAGRDAAEPIARAVIDGLTDREGPGDAILAEDLQALLRGEPLPGKVVPVQLDELEYTLHSNSREWTYGFIDLHTGAVRDGGATDPGMVGEDAAIDVDEDIDRWLMFDKVSSREGWKDMAAFAEQQRDADVRQRMEHALEGRGAFRRFRDLVSDEGLLDEWRTFSDERKIGHAREFLAYKGIRVG
;
A
#
# COMPACT_ATOMS: atom_id res chain seq x y z
N MET A 1 -21.73 -35.31 -36.49
CA MET A 1 -20.30 -35.53 -36.75
C MET A 1 -19.60 -34.27 -36.32
N ALA A 2 -18.55 -34.33 -35.51
CA ALA A 2 -17.84 -33.14 -35.06
C ALA A 2 -17.42 -32.33 -36.29
N GLN A 3 -17.86 -31.07 -36.36
CA GLN A 3 -17.34 -30.15 -37.36
C GLN A 3 -15.87 -29.96 -37.05
N ASP A 4 -14.98 -30.26 -38.00
CA ASP A 4 -13.55 -30.18 -37.77
C ASP A 4 -13.13 -28.71 -37.74
N TRP A 5 -13.02 -28.13 -36.53
CA TRP A 5 -12.54 -26.78 -36.33
C TRP A 5 -11.07 -26.66 -36.73
N LEU A 6 -10.77 -25.61 -37.49
CA LEU A 6 -9.44 -25.28 -37.97
C LEU A 6 -8.70 -24.42 -36.95
N SER A 7 -7.42 -24.70 -36.75
CA SER A 7 -6.49 -23.83 -36.03
C SER A 7 -5.67 -23.04 -37.05
N VAL A 8 -5.84 -21.72 -37.09
CA VAL A 8 -5.18 -20.84 -38.05
C VAL A 8 -4.17 -19.95 -37.33
N THR A 9 -2.89 -20.18 -37.57
CA THR A 9 -1.80 -19.31 -37.10
C THR A 9 -1.64 -18.14 -38.05
N VAL A 10 -1.67 -16.93 -37.53
CA VAL A 10 -1.57 -15.69 -38.28
C VAL A 10 -0.38 -14.90 -37.77
N GLU A 11 0.66 -14.74 -38.57
CA GLU A 11 1.85 -13.95 -38.26
C GLU A 11 1.78 -12.59 -38.95
N LEU A 12 2.06 -11.51 -38.22
CA LEU A 12 2.20 -10.17 -38.79
C LEU A 12 3.60 -10.04 -39.40
N LEU A 13 3.65 -9.85 -40.72
CA LEU A 13 4.91 -9.70 -41.45
C LEU A 13 5.41 -8.25 -41.40
N GLY A 14 4.53 -7.28 -41.62
CA GLY A 14 4.91 -5.89 -41.72
C GLY A 14 3.85 -5.01 -42.39
N GLY A 15 4.10 -3.71 -42.37
CA GLY A 15 3.27 -2.68 -42.98
C GLY A 15 3.97 -2.02 -44.18
N PRO A 16 3.34 -1.02 -44.83
CA PRO A 16 3.90 -0.38 -46.02
C PRO A 16 5.26 0.29 -45.84
N ARG A 17 5.67 0.57 -44.60
CA ARG A 17 6.91 1.30 -44.26
C ARG A 17 7.84 0.54 -43.31
N GLU A 18 7.47 -0.65 -42.87
CA GLU A 18 8.27 -1.41 -41.90
C GLU A 18 8.07 -2.92 -42.03
N ASP A 19 9.18 -3.66 -41.87
CA ASP A 19 9.19 -5.10 -41.66
C ASP A 19 9.21 -5.37 -40.14
N VAL A 20 8.42 -6.32 -39.67
CA VAL A 20 8.26 -6.60 -38.24
C VAL A 20 9.06 -7.86 -37.89
N TRP A 21 10.08 -7.67 -37.05
CA TRP A 21 10.87 -8.77 -36.49
C TRP A 21 11.19 -8.53 -35.00
N PRO A 22 10.98 -9.52 -34.12
CA PRO A 22 10.34 -10.82 -34.36
C PRO A 22 8.83 -10.67 -34.67
N ARG A 23 8.28 -11.59 -35.48
CA ARG A 23 6.88 -11.53 -35.93
C ARG A 23 5.91 -11.85 -34.79
N PRO A 24 5.02 -10.92 -34.39
CA PRO A 24 3.92 -11.23 -33.48
C PRO A 24 2.87 -12.08 -34.19
N ALA A 25 2.20 -12.97 -33.46
CA ALA A 25 1.21 -13.87 -34.05
C ALA A 25 -0.01 -14.11 -33.17
N ARG A 26 -1.11 -14.51 -33.79
CA ARG A 26 -2.34 -14.98 -33.14
C ARG A 26 -2.72 -16.34 -33.71
N VAL A 27 -3.24 -17.23 -32.87
CA VAL A 27 -3.79 -18.51 -33.29
C VAL A 27 -5.30 -18.46 -33.08
N LEU A 28 -6.04 -18.64 -34.17
CA LEU A 28 -7.49 -18.50 -34.21
C LEU A 28 -8.15 -19.87 -34.37
N ALA A 29 -9.23 -20.09 -33.63
CA ALA A 29 -10.16 -21.18 -33.85
C ALA A 29 -11.19 -20.77 -34.91
N VAL A 30 -11.34 -21.56 -35.97
CA VAL A 30 -12.23 -21.26 -37.10
C VAL A 30 -13.14 -22.47 -37.37
N SER A 31 -14.45 -22.28 -37.24
CA SER A 31 -15.43 -23.32 -37.56
C SER A 31 -15.62 -23.46 -39.06
N PRO A 32 -16.15 -24.60 -39.55
CA PRO A 32 -16.50 -24.75 -40.96
C PRO A 32 -17.54 -23.77 -41.49
N SER A 33 -18.34 -23.15 -40.61
CA SER A 33 -19.34 -22.14 -41.00
C SER A 33 -18.79 -20.71 -40.99
N HIS A 34 -17.60 -20.48 -40.42
CA HIS A 34 -17.05 -19.12 -40.37
C HIS A 34 -16.62 -18.63 -41.75
N THR A 35 -16.85 -17.35 -42.00
CA THR A 35 -16.65 -16.72 -43.32
C THR A 35 -15.32 -15.98 -43.43
N PHE A 36 -14.93 -15.61 -44.66
CA PHE A 36 -13.77 -14.75 -44.89
C PHE A 36 -13.96 -13.34 -44.29
N ALA A 37 -15.18 -12.81 -44.26
CA ALA A 37 -15.53 -11.55 -43.59
C ALA A 37 -15.30 -11.62 -42.09
N GLU A 38 -15.74 -12.70 -41.46
CA GLU A 38 -15.54 -12.93 -40.02
C GLU A 38 -14.06 -13.17 -39.70
N LEU A 39 -13.36 -13.93 -40.53
CA LEU A 39 -11.92 -14.18 -40.36
C LEU A 39 -11.10 -12.88 -40.49
N ALA A 40 -11.37 -12.06 -41.50
CA ALA A 40 -10.71 -10.77 -41.69
C ALA A 40 -10.91 -9.85 -40.48
N THR A 41 -12.15 -9.82 -39.96
CA THR A 41 -12.50 -9.06 -38.76
C THR A 41 -11.71 -9.55 -37.56
N ALA A 42 -11.68 -10.86 -37.32
CA ALA A 42 -10.99 -11.46 -36.19
C ALA A 42 -9.48 -11.24 -36.22
N ILE A 43 -8.86 -11.35 -37.40
CA ILE A 43 -7.45 -11.00 -37.59
C ILE A 43 -7.23 -9.52 -37.26
N SER A 44 -8.02 -8.63 -37.85
CA SER A 44 -7.88 -7.18 -37.65
C SER A 44 -8.02 -6.80 -36.17
N VAL A 45 -9.02 -7.34 -35.47
CA VAL A 45 -9.21 -7.12 -34.03
C VAL A 45 -8.04 -7.70 -33.22
N GLY A 46 -7.61 -8.92 -33.52
CA GLY A 46 -6.49 -9.60 -32.84
C GLY A 46 -5.16 -8.85 -32.93
N PHE A 47 -4.99 -8.00 -33.95
CA PHE A 47 -3.83 -7.14 -34.17
C PHE A 47 -4.10 -5.64 -33.97
N GLY A 48 -5.24 -5.25 -33.39
CA GLY A 48 -5.52 -3.82 -33.09
C GLY A 48 -5.69 -2.92 -34.33
N ARG A 49 -6.15 -3.48 -35.45
CA ARG A 49 -6.25 -2.84 -36.78
C ARG A 49 -7.70 -2.35 -37.02
N TRP A 50 -8.08 -1.19 -36.47
CA TRP A 50 -9.50 -0.77 -36.38
C TRP A 50 -9.92 0.39 -37.29
N SER A 51 -9.19 0.64 -38.39
CA SER A 51 -9.39 1.86 -39.22
C SER A 51 -10.25 1.64 -40.45
N THR A 52 -10.68 2.75 -41.05
CA THR A 52 -11.63 2.85 -42.17
C THR A 52 -11.39 1.79 -43.25
N PRO A 53 -12.44 1.13 -43.76
CA PRO A 53 -12.27 0.05 -44.74
C PRO A 53 -11.67 0.57 -46.05
N GLN A 54 -10.39 0.29 -46.26
CA GLN A 54 -9.80 0.12 -47.60
C GLN A 54 -10.06 -1.33 -48.09
N PRO A 55 -9.85 -1.66 -49.38
CA PRO A 55 -10.00 -3.04 -49.82
C PRO A 55 -8.88 -3.91 -49.23
N GLY A 56 -9.22 -4.66 -48.18
CA GLY A 56 -8.44 -5.82 -47.73
C GLY A 56 -8.78 -7.04 -48.58
N GLY A 57 -7.99 -8.11 -48.47
CA GLY A 57 -8.24 -9.32 -49.24
C GLY A 57 -7.31 -10.46 -48.90
N PHE A 58 -7.73 -11.66 -49.29
CA PHE A 58 -6.98 -12.89 -49.11
C PHE A 58 -6.31 -13.29 -50.42
N THR A 59 -5.12 -13.86 -50.34
CA THR A 59 -4.48 -14.55 -51.47
C THR A 59 -4.33 -16.02 -51.10
N LEU A 60 -5.07 -16.87 -51.80
CA LEU A 60 -5.14 -18.31 -51.56
C LEU A 60 -3.85 -19.03 -52.03
N PRO A 61 -3.62 -20.30 -51.65
CA PRO A 61 -2.40 -21.04 -52.02
C PRO A 61 -2.19 -21.18 -53.54
N ASP A 62 -3.26 -21.15 -54.31
CA ASP A 62 -3.25 -21.22 -55.78
C ASP A 62 -3.01 -19.86 -56.47
N GLY A 63 -2.83 -18.79 -55.68
CA GLY A 63 -2.59 -17.44 -56.16
C GLY A 63 -3.86 -16.64 -56.47
N ARG A 64 -5.06 -17.22 -56.36
CA ARG A 64 -6.31 -16.47 -56.53
C ARG A 64 -6.51 -15.49 -55.37
N THR A 65 -7.07 -14.33 -55.70
CA THR A 65 -7.55 -13.38 -54.70
C THR A 65 -8.97 -13.77 -54.29
N GLN A 66 -9.21 -13.82 -52.97
CA GLN A 66 -10.52 -14.00 -52.36
C GLN A 66 -10.89 -12.70 -51.64
N ASP A 67 -12.07 -12.17 -51.96
CA ASP A 67 -12.59 -10.96 -51.35
C ASP A 67 -13.04 -11.25 -49.90
N VAL A 68 -13.12 -10.18 -49.10
CA VAL A 68 -13.66 -10.24 -47.75
C VAL A 68 -15.18 -10.31 -47.84
N ASP A 69 -15.74 -11.53 -47.86
CA ASP A 69 -17.16 -11.82 -48.08
C ASP A 69 -17.69 -12.95 -47.16
N ASP A 70 -18.97 -13.31 -47.35
CA ASP A 70 -19.67 -14.31 -46.55
C ASP A 70 -19.39 -15.77 -46.97
N SER A 71 -18.41 -16.02 -47.84
CA SER A 71 -18.03 -17.38 -48.24
C SER A 71 -17.31 -18.08 -47.08
N ALA A 72 -17.62 -19.37 -46.86
CA ALA A 72 -17.03 -20.12 -45.75
C ALA A 72 -15.55 -20.44 -46.01
N VAL A 73 -14.70 -20.22 -44.99
CA VAL A 73 -13.25 -20.43 -45.09
C VAL A 73 -12.92 -21.89 -45.44
N ALA A 74 -13.63 -22.83 -44.83
CA ALA A 74 -13.41 -24.26 -45.01
C ALA A 74 -13.83 -24.79 -46.39
N GLU A 75 -14.55 -24.01 -47.21
CA GLU A 75 -14.88 -24.38 -48.60
C GLU A 75 -13.69 -24.19 -49.55
N LEU A 76 -12.81 -23.23 -49.25
CA LEU A 76 -11.69 -22.84 -50.12
C LEU A 76 -10.32 -23.21 -49.56
N LEU A 77 -10.23 -23.42 -48.24
CA LEU A 77 -8.97 -23.69 -47.55
C LEU A 77 -9.09 -24.95 -46.70
N SER A 78 -8.09 -25.81 -46.82
CA SER A 78 -7.97 -27.05 -46.06
C SER A 78 -6.79 -26.99 -45.09
N ARG A 79 -6.67 -28.01 -44.25
CA ARG A 79 -5.51 -28.21 -43.37
C ARG A 79 -4.19 -28.16 -44.16
N GLY A 80 -3.16 -27.60 -43.54
CA GLY A 80 -1.85 -27.38 -44.14
C GLY A 80 -1.78 -26.20 -45.14
N ALA A 81 -2.90 -25.53 -45.44
CA ALA A 81 -2.90 -24.40 -46.36
C ALA A 81 -2.14 -23.20 -45.79
N VAL A 82 -1.35 -22.55 -46.65
CA VAL A 82 -0.67 -21.28 -46.36
C VAL A 82 -1.22 -20.21 -47.31
N PHE A 83 -1.72 -19.12 -46.74
CA PHE A 83 -2.37 -18.05 -47.48
C PHE A 83 -2.01 -16.70 -46.88
N ARG A 84 -2.22 -15.62 -47.63
CA ARG A 84 -1.91 -14.25 -47.20
C ARG A 84 -3.19 -13.49 -46.94
N PHE A 85 -3.18 -12.63 -45.92
CA PHE A 85 -4.20 -11.61 -45.71
C PHE A 85 -3.57 -10.22 -45.67
N VAL A 86 -4.15 -9.26 -46.37
CA VAL A 86 -3.78 -7.84 -46.28
C VAL A 86 -4.95 -7.11 -45.66
N ASP A 87 -4.71 -6.41 -44.54
CA ASP A 87 -5.77 -5.68 -43.86
C ASP A 87 -6.17 -4.39 -44.60
N SER A 88 -7.35 -3.89 -44.25
CA SER A 88 -7.88 -2.62 -44.74
C SER A 88 -7.32 -1.40 -43.98
N ALA A 89 -6.63 -1.62 -42.87
CA ALA A 89 -6.26 -0.61 -41.87
C ALA A 89 -4.75 -0.36 -41.92
N GLY A 90 -4.32 0.28 -43.00
CA GLY A 90 -2.92 0.63 -43.21
C GLY A 90 -2.17 -0.37 -44.10
N GLY A 91 -2.82 -1.42 -44.60
CA GLY A 91 -2.25 -2.32 -45.60
C GLY A 91 -1.22 -3.28 -45.01
N TRP A 92 -1.43 -3.72 -43.77
CA TRP A 92 -0.52 -4.65 -43.12
C TRP A 92 -0.70 -6.07 -43.65
N THR A 93 0.44 -6.73 -43.86
CA THR A 93 0.48 -8.07 -44.44
C THR A 93 0.62 -9.12 -43.36
N HIS A 94 -0.23 -10.14 -43.45
CA HIS A 94 -0.28 -11.27 -42.54
C HIS A 94 -0.06 -12.58 -43.30
N ALA A 95 0.79 -13.46 -42.76
CA ALA A 95 0.93 -14.83 -43.23
C ALA A 95 0.04 -15.75 -42.38
N CYS A 96 -0.86 -16.47 -43.02
CA CYS A 96 -1.81 -17.36 -42.37
C CYS A 96 -1.48 -18.82 -42.71
N THR A 97 -1.42 -19.69 -41.71
CA THR A 97 -1.15 -21.12 -41.86
C THR A 97 -2.20 -21.93 -41.10
N ILE A 98 -2.87 -22.85 -41.79
CA ILE A 98 -3.83 -23.78 -41.18
C ILE A 98 -3.08 -25.01 -40.68
N ALA A 99 -3.23 -25.32 -39.39
CA ALA A 99 -2.61 -26.50 -38.79
C ALA A 99 -3.10 -27.81 -39.46
N ASP A 100 -2.23 -28.82 -39.45
CA ASP A 100 -2.55 -30.16 -39.97
C ASP A 100 -3.55 -30.92 -39.10
N LEU A 101 -3.57 -30.61 -37.80
CA LEU A 101 -4.47 -31.20 -36.82
C LEU A 101 -5.63 -30.24 -36.52
N PRO A 102 -6.87 -30.76 -36.44
CA PRO A 102 -8.01 -29.97 -35.98
C PRO A 102 -7.91 -29.73 -34.47
N ILE A 103 -8.71 -28.80 -33.98
CA ILE A 103 -8.87 -28.51 -32.55
C ILE A 103 -10.31 -28.83 -32.10
N ASP A 104 -10.49 -29.06 -30.80
CA ASP A 104 -11.81 -28.97 -30.17
C ASP A 104 -11.92 -27.58 -29.50
N PRO A 105 -12.86 -26.72 -29.93
CA PRO A 105 -13.01 -25.38 -29.35
C PRO A 105 -13.39 -25.42 -27.86
N ARG A 106 -14.06 -26.48 -27.38
CA ARG A 106 -14.38 -26.60 -25.94
C ARG A 106 -13.12 -26.82 -25.10
N ASP A 107 -12.12 -27.51 -25.63
CA ASP A 107 -10.86 -27.74 -24.93
C ASP A 107 -9.99 -26.48 -24.87
N VAL A 108 -9.96 -25.68 -25.95
CA VAL A 108 -9.07 -24.50 -26.03
C VAL A 108 -9.73 -23.18 -25.58
N LEU A 109 -11.03 -23.03 -25.78
CA LEU A 109 -11.79 -21.80 -25.50
C LEU A 109 -12.84 -21.96 -24.40
N GLY A 110 -13.13 -23.19 -23.96
CA GLY A 110 -14.22 -23.46 -23.00
C GLY A 110 -15.62 -23.38 -23.61
N GLY A 111 -15.74 -23.21 -24.94
CA GLY A 111 -17.02 -23.10 -25.65
C GLY A 111 -16.83 -23.00 -27.16
N GLU A 112 -17.94 -23.07 -27.90
CA GLU A 112 -17.96 -22.88 -29.36
C GLU A 112 -18.32 -21.41 -29.65
N PRO A 113 -17.37 -20.55 -30.07
CA PRO A 113 -17.67 -19.15 -30.38
C PRO A 113 -18.44 -19.00 -31.70
N ASP A 114 -19.27 -17.96 -31.82
CA ASP A 114 -19.99 -17.67 -33.05
C ASP A 114 -19.12 -17.03 -34.15
N THR A 115 -17.89 -16.62 -33.83
CA THR A 115 -16.94 -16.01 -34.76
C THR A 115 -15.53 -16.57 -34.57
N PRO A 116 -14.65 -16.47 -35.59
CA PRO A 116 -13.24 -16.81 -35.45
C PRO A 116 -12.62 -16.12 -34.24
N THR A 117 -12.06 -16.90 -33.31
CA THR A 117 -11.65 -16.38 -32.00
C THR A 117 -10.19 -16.73 -31.72
N PRO A 118 -9.34 -15.74 -31.37
CA PRO A 118 -7.98 -16.01 -30.94
C PRO A 118 -7.96 -16.69 -29.56
N TYR A 119 -7.24 -17.79 -29.43
CA TYR A 119 -7.06 -18.50 -28.15
C TYR A 119 -5.60 -18.55 -27.68
N GLN A 120 -4.65 -18.19 -28.54
CA GLN A 120 -3.23 -18.09 -28.22
C GLN A 120 -2.57 -16.99 -29.05
N GLY A 121 -1.43 -16.46 -28.59
CA GLY A 121 -0.66 -15.50 -29.35
C GLY A 121 0.64 -15.10 -28.66
N TRP A 122 1.52 -14.41 -29.40
CA TRP A 122 2.79 -13.91 -28.89
C TRP A 122 3.22 -12.63 -29.62
N GLY A 123 4.26 -11.99 -29.08
CA GLY A 123 4.91 -10.81 -29.66
C GLY A 123 4.17 -9.49 -29.42
N THR A 124 4.95 -8.41 -29.45
CA THR A 124 4.45 -7.02 -29.34
C THR A 124 3.86 -6.59 -30.66
N ILE A 125 2.63 -6.05 -30.64
CA ILE A 125 1.98 -5.54 -31.85
C ILE A 125 2.33 -4.05 -32.01
N PRO A 126 2.91 -3.62 -33.14
CA PRO A 126 3.11 -2.20 -33.41
C PRO A 126 1.76 -1.50 -33.61
N ASP A 127 1.64 -0.26 -33.14
CA ASP A 127 0.48 0.59 -33.47
C ASP A 127 0.37 0.74 -34.99
N PRO A 128 -0.83 0.60 -35.59
CA PRO A 128 -1.00 0.62 -37.04
C PRO A 128 -0.53 1.92 -37.72
N PHE A 129 -0.41 3.01 -36.95
CA PHE A 129 -0.01 4.34 -37.40
C PHE A 129 1.29 4.83 -36.77
N GLY A 130 2.01 3.98 -36.05
CA GLY A 130 3.25 4.34 -35.36
C GLY A 130 3.06 5.28 -34.18
N ARG A 131 1.85 5.40 -33.63
CA ARG A 131 1.58 6.28 -32.48
C ARG A 131 2.20 5.72 -31.21
N ARG A 132 2.86 6.60 -30.45
CA ARG A 132 3.37 6.31 -29.10
C ARG A 132 2.49 6.92 -28.01
N TRP A 133 1.81 8.03 -28.33
CA TRP A 133 0.97 8.81 -27.43
C TRP A 133 -0.31 9.24 -28.17
N LEU A 134 -1.26 9.81 -27.43
CA LEU A 134 -2.47 10.42 -28.01
C LEU A 134 -2.13 11.67 -28.85
N ASP A 135 -1.01 12.33 -28.56
CA ASP A 135 -0.55 13.54 -29.23
C ASP A 135 0.41 13.24 -30.40
N TYR A 136 0.18 13.94 -31.51
CA TYR A 136 0.85 13.78 -32.81
C TYR A 136 2.23 14.44 -32.91
N GLU A 137 2.77 14.97 -31.81
CA GLU A 137 4.08 15.64 -31.85
C GLU A 137 5.21 14.60 -31.86
N GLU A 138 5.92 14.54 -32.99
CA GLU A 138 7.02 13.59 -33.26
C GLU A 138 8.19 13.68 -32.25
N THR A 139 8.20 14.68 -31.38
CA THR A 139 9.31 15.04 -30.47
C THR A 139 9.09 14.73 -28.99
N ILE A 140 7.96 14.10 -28.61
CA ILE A 140 7.71 13.81 -27.19
C ILE A 140 8.54 12.60 -26.74
N GLU A 141 9.57 12.85 -25.92
CA GLU A 141 10.34 11.82 -25.22
C GLU A 141 9.43 10.97 -24.33
N MET A 142 9.74 9.67 -24.20
CA MET A 142 9.01 8.78 -23.31
C MET A 142 9.09 9.32 -21.87
N PRO A 143 7.95 9.63 -21.22
CA PRO A 143 7.98 10.09 -19.86
C PRO A 143 8.61 9.00 -18.98
N PRO A 144 9.35 9.38 -17.92
CA PRO A 144 9.92 8.41 -17.01
C PRO A 144 8.79 7.54 -16.43
N ARG A 145 9.08 6.25 -16.27
CA ARG A 145 8.16 5.34 -15.59
C ARG A 145 7.87 5.91 -14.20
N PRO A 146 6.60 6.10 -13.81
CA PRO A 146 6.26 6.51 -12.46
C PRO A 146 6.94 5.61 -11.43
N ALA A 147 7.49 6.20 -10.37
CA ALA A 147 8.05 5.45 -9.27
C ALA A 147 6.91 4.76 -8.49
N GLY A 148 7.05 3.45 -8.24
CA GLY A 148 6.08 2.65 -7.49
C GLY A 148 5.12 1.83 -8.35
N THR A 149 4.37 0.95 -7.68
CA THR A 149 3.33 0.11 -8.28
C THR A 149 2.04 0.93 -8.40
N HIS A 150 1.33 0.84 -9.53
CA HIS A 150 0.06 1.55 -9.70
C HIS A 150 -0.96 1.08 -8.62
N PRO A 151 -1.70 1.96 -7.95
CA PRO A 151 -2.58 1.61 -6.83
C PRO A 151 -3.61 0.51 -7.15
N MET A 152 -4.06 0.40 -8.40
CA MET A 152 -4.97 -0.66 -8.84
C MET A 152 -4.38 -2.08 -8.84
N PHE A 153 -3.05 -2.21 -8.70
CA PHE A 153 -2.41 -3.50 -8.46
C PHE A 153 -2.31 -3.83 -6.97
N SER A 154 -2.74 -2.92 -6.08
CA SER A 154 -2.89 -3.22 -4.66
C SER A 154 -4.14 -4.10 -4.45
N PRO A 155 -4.06 -5.16 -3.63
CA PRO A 155 -5.24 -5.93 -3.24
C PRO A 155 -6.30 -5.09 -2.54
N ASP A 156 -5.91 -3.96 -1.95
CA ASP A 156 -6.79 -3.07 -1.18
C ASP A 156 -7.52 -2.04 -2.07
N TRP A 157 -7.38 -2.12 -3.39
CA TRP A 157 -8.01 -1.15 -4.29
C TRP A 157 -9.55 -1.33 -4.37
N PRO A 158 -10.34 -0.24 -4.23
CA PRO A 158 -9.91 1.14 -4.00
C PRO A 158 -9.66 1.44 -2.51
N ALA A 159 -8.39 1.61 -2.13
CA ALA A 159 -8.04 2.15 -0.83
C ALA A 159 -7.89 3.66 -0.98
N VAL A 160 -9.03 4.36 -0.97
CA VAL A 160 -9.04 5.80 -0.67
C VAL A 160 -9.93 5.95 0.55
N ASP A 161 -9.35 5.85 1.73
CA ASP A 161 -9.96 6.44 2.90
C ASP A 161 -9.90 7.96 2.69
N THR A 162 -11.04 8.56 2.30
CA THR A 162 -11.19 10.00 2.06
C THR A 162 -11.44 10.78 3.36
N SER A 163 -11.27 10.16 4.52
CA SER A 163 -11.45 10.85 5.79
C SER A 163 -10.27 11.79 6.06
N ASP A 164 -10.58 13.01 6.51
CA ASP A 164 -9.56 13.92 7.02
C ASP A 164 -8.82 13.26 8.20
N PRO A 165 -7.50 13.45 8.34
CA PRO A 165 -6.74 12.93 9.47
C PRO A 165 -7.23 13.51 10.79
N VAL A 166 -7.12 12.72 11.87
CA VAL A 166 -7.37 13.19 13.22
C VAL A 166 -6.47 14.38 13.59
N ASP A 167 -7.02 15.35 14.31
CA ASP A 167 -6.20 16.37 14.97
C ASP A 167 -5.52 15.74 16.19
N HIS A 168 -4.24 15.40 16.03
CA HIS A 168 -3.42 14.79 17.08
C HIS A 168 -3.43 15.58 18.39
N ARG A 169 -3.44 16.92 18.34
CA ARG A 169 -3.42 17.76 19.55
C ARG A 169 -4.74 17.65 20.32
N GLU A 170 -5.85 17.59 19.59
CA GLU A 170 -7.17 17.43 20.19
C GLU A 170 -7.33 16.05 20.83
N VAL A 171 -6.92 15.00 20.11
CA VAL A 171 -6.92 13.62 20.64
C VAL A 171 -6.10 13.54 21.91
N ARG A 172 -4.85 14.03 21.88
CA ARG A 172 -3.94 14.04 23.03
C ARG A 172 -4.54 14.81 24.21
N GLY A 173 -5.10 15.99 23.97
CA GLY A 173 -5.74 16.80 25.01
C GLY A 173 -6.94 16.11 25.65
N ALA A 174 -7.78 15.44 24.86
CA ALA A 174 -8.92 14.68 25.38
C ALA A 174 -8.49 13.46 26.22
N VAL A 175 -7.47 12.72 25.75
CA VAL A 175 -6.90 11.58 26.49
C VAL A 175 -6.27 12.01 27.81
N TYR A 176 -5.46 13.09 27.80
CA TYR A 176 -4.85 13.63 29.01
C TYR A 176 -5.89 14.04 30.06
N MET A 177 -6.97 14.69 29.62
CA MET A 177 -8.08 15.10 30.50
C MET A 177 -9.03 13.94 30.86
N LYS A 178 -8.82 12.74 30.28
CA LYS A 178 -9.71 11.58 30.39
C LYS A 178 -11.17 11.88 30.00
N ASP A 179 -11.35 12.80 29.04
CA ASP A 179 -12.65 13.21 28.52
C ASP A 179 -13.05 12.32 27.34
N ILE A 180 -13.80 11.26 27.63
CA ILE A 180 -14.17 10.22 26.66
C ILE A 180 -15.08 10.78 25.56
N ASP A 181 -16.01 11.67 25.89
CA ASP A 181 -16.96 12.19 24.91
C ASP A 181 -16.27 13.16 23.95
N ARG A 182 -15.35 13.99 24.47
CA ARG A 182 -14.47 14.83 23.65
C ARG A 182 -13.55 13.99 22.76
N PHE A 183 -12.98 12.92 23.30
CA PHE A 183 -12.14 11.99 22.54
C PHE A 183 -12.92 11.35 21.37
N LEU A 184 -14.10 10.77 21.62
CA LEU A 184 -14.91 10.14 20.58
C LEU A 184 -15.32 11.14 19.50
N ALA A 185 -15.68 12.37 19.87
CA ALA A 185 -16.00 13.43 18.91
C ALA A 185 -14.80 13.81 18.02
N ALA A 186 -13.57 13.69 18.51
CA ALA A 186 -12.35 14.01 17.77
C ALA A 186 -11.94 12.92 16.76
N VAL A 187 -12.36 11.66 16.96
CA VAL A 187 -11.88 10.51 16.17
C VAL A 187 -12.93 9.89 15.25
N LEU A 188 -14.23 10.05 15.54
CA LEU A 188 -15.28 9.44 14.73
C LEU A 188 -15.29 9.99 13.30
N GLY A 189 -15.16 9.08 12.31
CA GLY A 189 -15.17 9.41 10.88
C GLY A 189 -13.89 10.11 10.37
N ARG A 190 -12.79 10.02 11.13
CA ARG A 190 -11.47 10.58 10.79
C ARG A 190 -10.45 9.47 10.53
N ASP A 191 -9.41 9.77 9.76
CA ASP A 191 -8.28 8.87 9.58
C ASP A 191 -7.40 8.88 10.85
N VAL A 192 -7.35 7.73 11.52
CA VAL A 192 -6.62 7.52 12.78
C VAL A 192 -5.16 7.12 12.58
N THR A 193 -4.76 6.78 11.35
CA THR A 193 -3.42 6.29 10.98
C THR A 193 -2.28 7.18 11.48
N PRO A 194 -2.39 8.53 11.45
CA PRO A 194 -1.30 9.39 11.92
C PRO A 194 -1.04 9.35 13.43
N ALA A 195 -1.97 8.82 14.25
CA ALA A 195 -1.95 8.96 15.71
C ALA A 195 -2.38 7.68 16.45
N LEU A 196 -2.03 6.50 15.92
CA LEU A 196 -2.48 5.20 16.42
C LEU A 196 -2.23 4.97 17.93
N GLN A 197 -1.08 5.36 18.47
CA GLN A 197 -0.73 5.16 19.89
C GLN A 197 -1.56 6.09 20.80
N HIS A 198 -1.76 7.35 20.41
CA HIS A 198 -2.61 8.29 21.14
C HIS A 198 -4.09 7.91 21.04
N VAL A 199 -4.58 7.64 19.83
CA VAL A 199 -5.96 7.22 19.59
C VAL A 199 -6.24 5.93 20.36
N GLY A 200 -5.36 4.94 20.28
CA GLY A 200 -5.50 3.68 21.03
C GLY A 200 -5.55 3.88 22.55
N SER A 201 -4.80 4.85 23.09
CA SER A 201 -4.88 5.20 24.52
C SER A 201 -6.27 5.73 24.90
N GLY A 202 -6.89 6.54 24.04
CA GLY A 202 -8.28 6.98 24.22
C GLY A 202 -9.30 5.85 24.03
N VAL A 203 -9.06 4.95 23.08
CA VAL A 203 -9.90 3.76 22.86
C VAL A 203 -9.91 2.86 24.11
N VAL A 204 -8.77 2.66 24.77
CA VAL A 204 -8.70 1.92 26.04
C VAL A 204 -9.63 2.53 27.09
N LEU A 205 -9.60 3.86 27.26
CA LEU A 205 -10.50 4.57 28.19
C LEU A 205 -11.97 4.38 27.81
N ALA A 206 -12.29 4.51 26.52
CA ALA A 206 -13.66 4.40 26.01
C ALA A 206 -14.24 2.98 26.13
N LEU A 207 -13.46 1.95 25.79
CA LEU A 207 -13.87 0.54 25.92
C LEU A 207 -14.12 0.17 27.39
N ARG A 208 -13.23 0.59 28.31
CA ARG A 208 -13.40 0.36 29.75
C ARG A 208 -14.63 1.06 30.33
N ALA A 209 -15.00 2.20 29.76
CA ALA A 209 -16.23 2.92 30.10
C ALA A 209 -17.49 2.36 29.40
N GLY A 210 -17.38 1.24 28.68
CA GLY A 210 -18.50 0.57 28.00
C GLY A 210 -19.10 1.39 26.86
N ARG A 211 -18.28 2.13 26.09
CA ARG A 211 -18.74 2.89 24.92
C ARG A 211 -18.67 2.03 23.65
N ASP A 212 -19.81 1.56 23.18
CA ASP A 212 -19.92 0.72 21.96
C ASP A 212 -19.32 1.40 20.71
N ALA A 213 -19.37 2.74 20.64
CA ALA A 213 -18.79 3.51 19.54
C ALA A 213 -17.27 3.34 19.40
N ALA A 214 -16.58 2.83 20.43
CA ALA A 214 -15.13 2.62 20.41
C ALA A 214 -14.70 1.33 19.71
N GLU A 215 -15.58 0.33 19.55
CA GLU A 215 -15.19 -0.98 18.98
C GLU A 215 -14.70 -0.88 17.53
N PRO A 216 -15.40 -0.20 16.60
CA PRO A 216 -14.90 -0.06 15.22
C PRO A 216 -13.56 0.69 15.15
N ILE A 217 -13.39 1.70 16.02
CA ILE A 217 -12.13 2.47 16.11
C ILE A 217 -11.01 1.57 16.64
N ALA A 218 -11.29 0.74 17.64
CA ALA A 218 -10.32 -0.22 18.18
C ALA A 218 -9.80 -1.16 17.11
N ARG A 219 -10.67 -1.67 16.23
CA ARG A 219 -10.28 -2.55 15.13
C ARG A 219 -9.38 -1.83 14.12
N ALA A 220 -9.76 -0.63 13.69
CA ALA A 220 -8.93 0.18 12.80
C ALA A 220 -7.55 0.50 13.41
N VAL A 221 -7.51 0.79 14.71
CA VAL A 221 -6.25 1.01 15.43
C VAL A 221 -5.42 -0.28 15.52
N ILE A 222 -6.03 -1.43 15.84
CA ILE A 222 -5.32 -2.72 15.87
C ILE A 222 -4.69 -3.04 14.51
N ASP A 223 -5.45 -2.88 13.43
CA ASP A 223 -4.96 -3.16 12.07
C ASP A 223 -3.78 -2.22 11.74
N GLY A 224 -3.95 -0.91 11.95
CA GLY A 224 -2.89 0.07 11.71
C GLY A 224 -1.63 -0.14 12.56
N LEU A 225 -1.77 -0.54 13.83
CA LEU A 225 -0.64 -0.86 14.70
C LEU A 225 0.09 -2.14 14.24
N THR A 226 -0.68 -3.14 13.80
CA THR A 226 -0.14 -4.42 13.32
C THR A 226 0.64 -4.21 12.02
N ASP A 227 0.14 -3.37 11.12
CA ASP A 227 0.82 -3.07 9.85
C ASP A 227 2.07 -2.18 10.05
N ARG A 228 2.03 -1.25 11.02
CA ARG A 228 3.13 -0.30 11.27
C ARG A 228 4.33 -0.90 12.00
N GLU A 229 4.09 -1.83 12.92
CA GLU A 229 5.12 -2.50 13.75
C GLU A 229 6.09 -1.54 14.48
N GLY A 230 5.58 -0.42 14.99
CA GLY A 230 6.35 0.55 15.78
C GLY A 230 6.48 0.19 17.27
N PRO A 231 7.27 0.98 18.04
CA PRO A 231 7.42 0.83 19.48
C PRO A 231 6.06 0.83 20.18
N GLY A 232 5.82 -0.19 20.99
CA GLY A 232 4.59 -0.33 21.77
C GLY A 232 3.37 -0.73 20.97
N ASP A 233 3.48 -0.95 19.66
CA ASP A 233 2.34 -1.27 18.78
C ASP A 233 1.77 -2.66 19.10
N ALA A 234 2.64 -3.67 19.15
CA ALA A 234 2.24 -5.03 19.50
C ALA A 234 1.57 -5.11 20.89
N ILE A 235 2.05 -4.30 21.85
CA ILE A 235 1.50 -4.25 23.21
C ILE A 235 0.11 -3.61 23.21
N LEU A 236 -0.05 -2.45 22.58
CA LEU A 236 -1.34 -1.78 22.52
C LEU A 236 -2.35 -2.61 21.72
N ALA A 237 -1.93 -3.26 20.63
CA ALA A 237 -2.78 -4.15 19.86
C ALA A 237 -3.25 -5.34 20.69
N GLU A 238 -2.36 -5.99 21.46
CA GLU A 238 -2.74 -7.07 22.38
C GLU A 238 -3.72 -6.58 23.46
N ASP A 239 -3.46 -5.42 24.06
CA ASP A 239 -4.33 -4.85 25.09
C ASP A 239 -5.73 -4.53 24.54
N LEU A 240 -5.82 -3.92 23.36
CA LEU A 240 -7.10 -3.63 22.69
C LEU A 240 -7.85 -4.91 22.31
N GLN A 241 -7.15 -5.94 21.82
CA GLN A 241 -7.75 -7.23 21.52
C GLN A 241 -8.33 -7.91 22.77
N ALA A 242 -7.60 -7.88 23.90
CA ALA A 242 -8.09 -8.41 25.17
C ALA A 242 -9.34 -7.66 25.65
N LEU A 243 -9.34 -6.32 25.57
CA LEU A 243 -10.51 -5.50 25.93
C LEU A 243 -11.72 -5.80 25.05
N LEU A 244 -11.54 -5.96 23.74
CA LEU A 244 -12.62 -6.33 22.81
C LEU A 244 -13.21 -7.72 23.10
N ARG A 245 -12.40 -8.64 23.66
CA ARG A 245 -12.84 -9.98 24.07
C ARG A 245 -13.41 -10.03 25.50
N GLY A 246 -13.33 -8.93 26.26
CA GLY A 246 -13.66 -8.92 27.67
C GLY A 246 -12.69 -9.74 28.54
N GLU A 247 -11.45 -9.92 28.07
CA GLU A 247 -10.39 -10.65 28.75
C GLU A 247 -9.53 -9.70 29.61
N PRO A 248 -8.95 -10.17 30.73
CA PRO A 248 -8.02 -9.36 31.52
C PRO A 248 -6.73 -9.10 30.75
N LEU A 249 -6.13 -7.93 30.97
CA LEU A 249 -4.82 -7.59 30.40
C LEU A 249 -3.70 -8.49 31.01
N PRO A 250 -2.65 -8.84 30.25
CA PRO A 250 -1.65 -9.84 30.66
C PRO A 250 -0.63 -9.36 31.72
N GLY A 251 -0.87 -8.22 32.38
CA GLY A 251 0.02 -7.64 33.39
C GLY A 251 -0.72 -6.79 34.42
N LYS A 252 0.03 -6.22 35.39
CA LYS A 252 -0.55 -5.34 36.41
C LYS A 252 -1.07 -4.06 35.74
N VAL A 253 -2.37 -3.81 35.81
CA VAL A 253 -2.98 -2.62 35.24
C VAL A 253 -2.76 -1.43 36.18
N VAL A 254 -2.09 -0.38 35.68
CA VAL A 254 -1.83 0.85 36.44
C VAL A 254 -2.21 2.06 35.57
N PRO A 255 -2.95 3.06 36.09
CA PRO A 255 -3.45 4.20 35.30
C PRO A 255 -2.37 5.28 35.07
N VAL A 256 -1.17 4.86 34.66
CA VAL A 256 -0.02 5.75 34.40
C VAL A 256 -0.33 6.67 33.23
N GLN A 257 -0.11 7.97 33.40
CA GLN A 257 -0.17 8.92 32.29
C GLN A 257 1.14 8.83 31.49
N LEU A 258 1.05 8.32 30.26
CA LEU A 258 2.23 8.08 29.41
C LEU A 258 2.99 9.37 29.05
N ASP A 259 2.28 10.48 28.87
CA ASP A 259 2.89 11.80 28.68
C ASP A 259 3.74 12.24 29.89
N GLU A 260 3.24 12.03 31.11
CA GLU A 260 3.98 12.38 32.33
C GLU A 260 5.20 11.48 32.50
N LEU A 261 5.04 10.17 32.22
CA LEU A 261 6.14 9.23 32.25
C LEU A 261 7.23 9.59 31.24
N GLU A 262 6.85 9.87 29.99
CA GLU A 262 7.83 10.24 28.96
C GLU A 262 8.57 11.54 29.32
N TYR A 263 7.84 12.55 29.80
CA TYR A 263 8.44 13.80 30.23
C TYR A 263 9.47 13.58 31.34
N THR A 264 9.14 12.77 32.36
CA THR A 264 10.07 12.49 33.46
C THR A 264 11.26 11.64 33.01
N LEU A 265 11.03 10.60 32.18
CA LEU A 265 12.08 9.74 31.62
C LEU A 265 13.14 10.53 30.84
N HIS A 266 12.74 11.57 30.12
CA HIS A 266 13.62 12.37 29.27
C HIS A 266 14.01 13.73 29.88
N SER A 267 13.59 14.00 31.11
CA SER A 267 13.93 15.25 31.80
C SER A 267 15.45 15.34 32.06
N ASN A 268 16.07 16.44 31.65
CA ASN A 268 17.52 16.65 31.81
C ASN A 268 17.91 17.19 33.20
N SER A 269 17.29 16.69 34.28
CA SER A 269 17.69 17.07 35.64
C SER A 269 19.09 16.51 35.92
N ARG A 270 20.02 17.39 36.30
CA ARG A 270 21.38 16.99 36.70
C ARG A 270 21.44 16.44 38.13
N GLU A 271 20.46 16.79 38.94
CA GLU A 271 20.40 16.41 40.36
C GLU A 271 19.80 15.01 40.53
N TRP A 272 18.88 14.61 39.64
CA TRP A 272 18.15 13.35 39.76
C TRP A 272 18.20 12.57 38.45
N THR A 273 18.92 11.45 38.46
CA THR A 273 19.07 10.54 37.31
C THR A 273 18.00 9.44 37.26
N TYR A 274 17.06 9.44 38.20
CA TYR A 274 16.01 8.44 38.37
C TYR A 274 14.65 9.10 38.69
N GLY A 275 13.59 8.29 38.68
CA GLY A 275 12.23 8.67 39.07
C GLY A 275 11.44 7.48 39.61
N PHE A 276 10.20 7.74 40.03
CA PHE A 276 9.31 6.76 40.62
C PHE A 276 7.92 6.79 39.99
N ILE A 277 7.29 5.61 39.92
CA ILE A 277 5.88 5.44 39.59
C ILE A 277 5.18 4.87 40.82
N ASP A 278 4.13 5.53 41.28
CA ASP A 278 3.22 4.97 42.28
C ASP A 278 2.34 3.91 41.60
N LEU A 279 2.52 2.63 41.96
CA LEU A 279 1.80 1.52 41.34
C LEU A 279 0.33 1.41 41.75
N HIS A 280 -0.14 2.21 42.71
CA HIS A 280 -1.55 2.31 43.06
C HIS A 280 -2.23 3.46 42.32
N THR A 281 -1.60 4.64 42.27
CA THR A 281 -2.21 5.84 41.70
C THR A 281 -1.81 6.11 40.25
N GLY A 282 -0.71 5.52 39.78
CA GLY A 282 -0.10 5.80 38.49
C GLY A 282 0.69 7.12 38.43
N ALA A 283 0.82 7.83 39.55
CA ALA A 283 1.52 9.12 39.59
C ALA A 283 3.02 8.95 39.31
N VAL A 284 3.55 9.79 38.43
CA VAL A 284 4.99 9.81 38.09
C VAL A 284 5.67 10.95 38.86
N ARG A 285 6.81 10.64 39.47
CA ARG A 285 7.61 11.57 40.27
C ARG A 285 9.09 11.51 39.88
N ASP A 286 9.75 12.65 39.99
CA ASP A 286 11.21 12.77 39.89
C ASP A 286 11.89 12.29 41.18
N GLY A 287 13.19 11.97 41.12
CA GLY A 287 13.98 11.47 42.26
C GLY A 287 13.97 12.39 43.48
N GLY A 288 13.82 13.70 43.30
CA GLY A 288 13.71 14.67 44.39
C GLY A 288 12.46 14.50 45.27
N ALA A 289 11.50 13.67 44.86
CA ALA A 289 10.36 13.32 45.69
C ALA A 289 10.73 12.48 46.93
N THR A 290 11.96 11.96 47.01
CA THR A 290 12.49 11.27 48.20
C THR A 290 13.10 12.23 49.22
N ASP A 291 13.31 13.51 48.87
CA ASP A 291 13.95 14.50 49.75
C ASP A 291 12.89 15.29 50.56
N PRO A 292 12.80 15.09 51.89
CA PRO A 292 11.89 15.84 52.76
C PRO A 292 12.09 17.36 52.70
N GLY A 293 13.30 17.83 52.37
CA GLY A 293 13.57 19.25 52.19
C GLY A 293 12.93 19.85 50.95
N MET A 294 12.58 19.01 49.96
CA MET A 294 12.01 19.43 48.67
C MET A 294 10.49 19.32 48.65
N VAL A 295 9.94 18.24 49.21
CA VAL A 295 8.50 17.96 49.18
C VAL A 295 7.80 18.09 50.54
N GLY A 296 8.57 18.24 51.63
CA GLY A 296 8.09 18.22 53.01
C GLY A 296 8.13 16.81 53.61
N GLU A 297 8.31 16.70 54.93
CA GLU A 297 8.45 15.41 55.63
C GLU A 297 7.26 14.46 55.39
N ASP A 298 6.03 14.97 55.41
CA ASP A 298 4.82 14.16 55.23
C ASP A 298 4.59 13.70 53.78
N ALA A 299 5.29 14.28 52.81
CA ALA A 299 5.11 14.00 51.38
C ALA A 299 6.33 13.34 50.73
N ALA A 300 7.43 13.18 51.47
CA ALA A 300 8.63 12.48 51.00
C ALA A 300 8.33 11.00 50.79
N ILE A 301 8.79 10.46 49.66
CA ILE A 301 8.67 9.05 49.35
C ILE A 301 9.68 8.29 50.22
N ASP A 302 9.18 7.49 51.16
CA ASP A 302 9.97 6.45 51.82
C ASP A 302 9.90 5.17 50.99
N VAL A 303 10.98 4.92 50.24
CA VAL A 303 11.08 3.74 49.36
C VAL A 303 11.38 2.45 50.13
N ASP A 304 11.92 2.56 51.36
CA ASP A 304 12.27 1.43 52.19
C ASP A 304 11.06 0.90 52.97
N GLU A 305 10.12 1.78 53.34
CA GLU A 305 8.88 1.41 54.03
C GLU A 305 7.83 0.77 53.09
N ASP A 306 7.78 1.21 51.82
CA ASP A 306 6.71 0.91 50.86
C ASP A 306 7.24 0.25 49.56
N ILE A 307 8.09 -0.79 49.68
CA ILE A 307 8.84 -1.38 48.54
C ILE A 307 7.97 -1.89 47.38
N ASP A 308 6.76 -2.41 47.67
CA ASP A 308 5.84 -2.96 46.65
C ASP A 308 4.99 -1.89 45.95
N ARG A 309 5.00 -0.65 46.46
CA ARG A 309 4.20 0.46 45.95
C ARG A 309 4.94 1.26 44.88
N TRP A 310 6.25 1.40 44.98
CA TRP A 310 7.03 2.31 44.14
C TRP A 310 7.87 1.55 43.12
N LEU A 311 7.64 1.82 41.84
CA LEU A 311 8.55 1.37 40.79
C LEU A 311 9.56 2.47 40.48
N MET A 312 10.82 2.24 40.86
CA MET A 312 11.93 3.10 40.47
C MET A 312 12.32 2.86 39.00
N PHE A 313 12.68 3.92 38.28
CA PHE A 313 13.21 3.86 36.93
C PHE A 313 14.38 4.82 36.74
N ASP A 314 15.34 4.44 35.89
CA ASP A 314 16.42 5.32 35.45
C ASP A 314 15.94 6.21 34.30
N LYS A 315 16.44 7.45 34.25
CA LYS A 315 16.18 8.35 33.13
C LYS A 315 16.88 7.85 31.86
N VAL A 316 16.21 8.01 30.74
CA VAL A 316 16.60 7.43 29.45
C VAL A 316 17.70 8.28 28.81
N SER A 317 18.67 7.60 28.18
CA SER A 317 19.73 8.28 27.44
C SER A 317 19.19 8.90 26.14
N SER A 318 19.85 9.95 25.64
CA SER A 318 19.52 10.61 24.37
C SER A 318 19.60 9.73 23.11
N ARG A 319 19.94 8.44 23.25
CA ARG A 319 20.06 7.47 22.13
C ARG A 319 18.70 7.06 21.55
N GLU A 320 17.63 7.03 22.34
CA GLU A 320 16.29 6.68 21.85
C GLU A 320 15.74 7.78 20.94
N GLY A 321 15.85 9.04 21.36
CA GLY A 321 15.50 10.17 20.49
C GLY A 321 16.28 10.20 19.17
N TRP A 322 17.52 9.68 19.14
CA TRP A 322 18.28 9.56 17.89
C TRP A 322 17.72 8.48 16.97
N LYS A 323 17.26 7.34 17.51
CA LYS A 323 16.60 6.29 16.73
C LYS A 323 15.29 6.80 16.10
N ASP A 324 14.51 7.57 16.84
CA ASP A 324 13.27 8.15 16.32
C ASP A 324 13.54 9.15 15.19
N MET A 325 14.58 9.98 15.32
CA MET A 325 14.98 10.89 14.23
C MET A 325 15.43 10.13 12.98
N ALA A 326 16.17 9.02 13.14
CA ALA A 326 16.59 8.18 12.03
C ALA A 326 15.39 7.50 11.34
N ALA A 327 14.45 6.96 12.13
CA ALA A 327 13.23 6.35 11.60
C ALA A 327 12.36 7.37 10.84
N PHE A 328 12.26 8.61 11.33
CA PHE A 328 11.55 9.68 10.63
C PHE A 328 12.24 10.06 9.31
N ALA A 329 13.57 10.13 9.30
CA ALA A 329 14.32 10.39 8.07
C ALA A 329 14.08 9.28 7.02
N GLU A 330 14.12 8.01 7.43
CA GLU A 330 13.92 6.86 6.55
C GLU A 330 12.52 6.84 5.90
N GLN A 331 11.49 7.30 6.62
CA GLN A 331 10.10 7.35 6.15
C GLN A 331 9.84 8.43 5.07
N GLN A 332 10.78 9.36 4.84
CA GLN A 332 10.57 10.43 3.87
C GLN A 332 10.49 9.89 2.43
N ARG A 333 9.44 10.30 1.73
CA ARG A 333 9.18 9.90 0.33
C ARG A 333 10.13 10.58 -0.65
N ASP A 334 10.48 11.84 -0.38
CA ASP A 334 11.44 12.58 -1.18
C ASP A 334 12.86 12.10 -0.84
N ALA A 335 13.55 11.56 -1.84
CA ALA A 335 14.87 10.99 -1.68
C ALA A 335 15.94 12.03 -1.33
N ASP A 336 15.80 13.28 -1.79
CA ASP A 336 16.72 14.36 -1.46
C ASP A 336 16.53 14.82 -0.01
N VAL A 337 15.28 15.00 0.41
CA VAL A 337 14.94 15.32 1.81
C VAL A 337 15.45 14.23 2.75
N ARG A 338 15.19 12.94 2.41
CA ARG A 338 15.70 11.80 3.17
C ARG A 338 17.22 11.84 3.31
N GLN A 339 17.95 11.99 2.20
CA GLN A 339 19.42 12.01 2.21
C GLN A 339 19.96 13.17 3.05
N ARG A 340 19.37 14.36 2.94
CA ARG A 340 19.75 15.53 3.75
C ARG A 340 19.49 15.30 5.24
N MET A 341 18.38 14.65 5.60
CA MET A 341 18.08 14.28 6.98
C MET A 341 19.07 13.26 7.53
N GLU A 342 19.37 12.20 6.78
CA GLU A 342 20.35 11.17 7.16
C GLU A 342 21.73 11.81 7.41
N HIS A 343 22.20 12.69 6.53
CA HIS A 343 23.46 13.39 6.71
C HIS A 343 23.43 14.34 7.92
N ALA A 344 22.30 15.01 8.19
CA ALA A 344 22.15 15.87 9.37
C ALA A 344 22.35 15.10 10.69
N LEU A 345 22.05 13.79 10.71
CA LEU A 345 22.18 12.91 11.87
C LEU A 345 23.61 12.49 12.20
N GLU A 346 24.59 12.80 11.34
CA GLU A 346 25.98 12.38 11.52
C GLU A 346 26.78 13.29 12.48
N GLY A 347 27.44 12.70 13.47
CA GLY A 347 28.39 13.42 14.33
C GLY A 347 27.78 14.37 15.37
N ARG A 348 28.61 15.21 15.99
CA ARG A 348 28.20 16.07 17.11
C ARG A 348 27.23 17.16 16.63
N GLY A 349 26.14 17.38 17.36
CA GLY A 349 25.14 18.41 17.05
C GLY A 349 23.98 17.95 16.15
N ALA A 350 23.88 16.65 15.89
CA ALA A 350 22.83 16.03 15.07
C ALA A 350 21.40 16.50 15.41
N PHE A 351 21.04 16.51 16.70
CA PHE A 351 19.73 16.97 17.17
C PHE A 351 19.35 18.36 16.70
N ARG A 352 20.27 19.33 16.81
CA ARG A 352 20.00 20.71 16.38
C ARG A 352 19.85 20.77 14.86
N ARG A 353 20.80 20.20 14.11
CA ARG A 353 20.79 20.26 12.65
C ARG A 353 19.56 19.60 12.05
N PHE A 354 19.20 18.42 12.55
CA PHE A 354 17.98 17.73 12.12
C PHE A 354 16.74 18.59 12.39
N ARG A 355 16.63 19.20 13.58
CA ARG A 355 15.48 20.06 13.89
C ARG A 355 15.43 21.31 13.03
N ASP A 356 16.59 21.93 12.76
CA ASP A 356 16.70 23.08 11.88
C ASP A 356 16.26 22.67 10.45
N LEU A 357 16.74 21.53 9.94
CA LEU A 357 16.31 20.98 8.66
C LEU A 357 14.81 20.66 8.61
N VAL A 358 14.25 19.99 9.62
CA VAL A 358 12.80 19.73 9.71
C VAL A 358 11.99 21.03 9.67
N SER A 359 12.49 22.08 10.30
CA SER A 359 11.87 23.41 10.24
C SER A 359 11.98 24.03 8.84
N ASP A 360 13.15 23.94 8.21
CA ASP A 360 13.42 24.49 6.88
C ASP A 360 12.59 23.79 5.79
N GLU A 361 12.34 22.48 5.93
CA GLU A 361 11.48 21.69 5.05
C GLU A 361 9.98 21.83 5.36
N GLY A 362 9.59 22.57 6.40
CA GLY A 362 8.19 22.72 6.79
C GLY A 362 7.54 21.48 7.43
N LEU A 363 8.35 20.51 7.87
CA LEU A 363 7.91 19.20 8.40
C LEU A 363 7.72 19.19 9.93
N LEU A 364 7.65 20.37 10.56
CA LEU A 364 7.68 20.49 12.01
C LEU A 364 6.48 19.83 12.69
N ASP A 365 5.28 19.96 12.13
CA ASP A 365 4.07 19.38 12.72
C ASP A 365 3.97 17.86 12.47
N GLU A 366 4.47 17.37 11.33
CA GLU A 366 4.63 15.94 11.05
C GLU A 366 5.62 15.30 12.04
N TRP A 367 6.79 15.93 12.21
CA TRP A 367 7.79 15.48 13.18
C TRP A 367 7.26 15.47 14.61
N ARG A 368 6.49 16.50 15.02
CA ARG A 368 5.88 16.54 16.36
C ARG A 368 4.92 15.37 16.57
N THR A 369 4.04 15.13 15.61
CA THR A 369 3.07 14.01 15.66
C THR A 369 3.81 12.67 15.73
N PHE A 370 4.77 12.46 14.83
CA PHE A 370 5.59 11.25 14.80
C PHE A 370 6.37 11.04 16.10
N SER A 371 7.04 12.08 16.58
CA SER A 371 7.85 12.00 17.79
C SER A 371 7.00 11.70 19.01
N ASP A 372 5.84 12.37 19.16
CA ASP A 372 4.91 12.12 20.25
C ASP A 372 4.39 10.66 20.20
N GLU A 373 4.02 10.14 19.02
CA GLU A 373 3.61 8.75 18.84
C GLU A 373 4.69 7.75 19.29
N ARG A 374 5.94 7.94 18.87
CA ARG A 374 7.07 7.08 19.24
C ARG A 374 7.33 7.10 20.73
N LYS A 375 7.31 8.30 21.32
CA LYS A 375 7.49 8.55 22.75
C LYS A 375 6.49 7.79 23.62
N ILE A 376 5.20 7.86 23.28
CA ILE A 376 4.17 7.08 23.97
C ILE A 376 4.38 5.58 23.79
N GLY A 377 4.74 5.15 22.58
CA GLY A 377 5.09 3.77 22.27
C GLY A 377 6.23 3.21 23.13
N HIS A 378 7.34 3.95 23.22
CA HIS A 378 8.49 3.59 24.06
C HIS A 378 8.13 3.53 25.54
N ALA A 379 7.35 4.50 26.04
CA ALA A 379 6.87 4.48 27.43
C ALA A 379 6.00 3.25 27.72
N ARG A 380 5.16 2.85 26.76
CA ARG A 380 4.34 1.63 26.83
C ARG A 380 5.19 0.36 26.81
N GLU A 381 6.23 0.28 25.98
CA GLU A 381 7.21 -0.82 25.99
C GLU A 381 7.96 -0.93 27.32
N PHE A 382 8.39 0.22 27.85
CA PHE A 382 9.07 0.28 29.13
C PHE A 382 8.19 -0.30 30.26
N LEU A 383 6.92 0.12 30.34
CA LEU A 383 5.98 -0.39 31.34
C LEU A 383 5.71 -1.89 31.14
N ALA A 384 5.50 -2.32 29.89
CA ALA A 384 5.28 -3.73 29.55
C ALA A 384 6.46 -4.61 29.97
N TYR A 385 7.70 -4.15 29.74
CA TYR A 385 8.91 -4.84 30.19
C TYR A 385 8.97 -4.99 31.72
N LYS A 386 8.37 -4.06 32.46
CA LYS A 386 8.20 -4.12 33.92
C LYS A 386 6.97 -4.90 34.38
N GLY A 387 6.25 -5.56 33.45
CA GLY A 387 5.03 -6.33 33.74
C GLY A 387 3.79 -5.47 34.00
N ILE A 388 3.82 -4.20 33.57
CA ILE A 388 2.74 -3.23 33.77
C ILE A 388 2.02 -2.98 32.45
N ARG A 389 0.69 -2.94 32.51
CA ARG A 389 -0.19 -2.52 31.40
C ARG A 389 -0.86 -1.19 31.76
N VAL A 390 -1.07 -0.35 30.76
CA VAL A 390 -1.65 0.99 30.95
C VAL A 390 -3.16 0.88 31.10
N GLY A 391 -3.69 1.51 32.14
CA GLY A 391 -5.10 1.42 32.52
C GLY A 391 -5.95 2.65 32.25
#